data_AF-G0UTX0-F1
#
_entry.id   AF-G0UTX0-F1
#
_cell.length_a   1.000
_cell.length_b   1.000
_cell.length_c   1.000
_cell.angle_alpha   90.00
_cell.angle_beta   90.00
_cell.angle_gamma   90.00
#
_symmetry.space_group_name_H-M   'P 1'
#
loop_
_entity.id
_entity.type
_entity.pdbx_description
1 polymer ?
#
loop_
_entity_poly.entity_id
_entity_poly.type
_entity_poly.pdbx_seq_one_letter_code
_entity_poly.pdbx_strand_id
1 'polypeptide(L)'
;MWVRPLPEALLNSDSSISSCLSAVKADKVCLPNDERLNFFVKMVKATFTAMRFEQRPYIGSVCSKRLQDRMEWDYPEEYALFVNNMFNRSWDRFLESRADIVCYPHNEGSQNSNTKWLMAHGSLRCRLLSEELECIVEGDELLGRMIRNKCVGDLEDTCRCILMEVFFSIVVSDTTYSGYMRQNREKQYHLGGLSLWEPIIYRLWVRQVAGGGVRLRDMERPSQQLGFHIRLRCRWTELLGNNLLAKCVAGSVLRVLLNVERPEMSPLAGVSGRQTKSELIVQLHKPSGKLVVVLAGTKLWGWRPSHTMANFIAEAHGET
;
A
#
# COMPACT_ATOMS: atom_id res chain seq x y z
N MET A 1 -16.11 4.72 -2.29
CA MET A 1 -17.03 5.54 -1.48
C MET A 1 -17.04 4.96 -0.08
N TRP A 2 -16.22 5.52 0.82
CA TRP A 2 -16.23 5.25 2.26
C TRP A 2 -15.89 6.58 2.92
N VAL A 3 -16.89 7.23 3.50
CA VAL A 3 -16.68 8.32 4.46
C VAL A 3 -16.08 7.64 5.70
N ARG A 4 -14.80 7.90 6.01
CA ARG A 4 -14.23 7.44 7.28
C ARG A 4 -14.96 8.20 8.40
N PRO A 5 -15.49 7.52 9.43
CA PRO A 5 -16.00 8.23 10.59
C PRO A 5 -14.84 8.98 11.25
N LEU A 6 -15.06 10.25 11.62
CA LEU A 6 -14.21 10.96 12.56
C LEU A 6 -14.10 10.13 13.86
N PRO A 7 -12.94 10.12 14.53
CA PRO A 7 -12.79 9.42 15.80
C PRO A 7 -13.84 9.91 16.81
N GLU A 8 -14.64 9.00 17.36
CA GLU A 8 -15.72 9.27 18.33
C GLU A 8 -15.25 10.01 19.60
N ALA A 9 -13.93 10.07 19.84
CA ALA A 9 -13.32 10.82 20.93
C ALA A 9 -13.46 12.36 20.82
N LEU A 10 -13.95 12.89 19.69
CA LEU A 10 -14.25 14.32 19.51
C LEU A 10 -15.75 14.67 19.63
N LEU A 11 -16.64 13.68 19.77
CA LEU A 11 -18.09 13.93 19.77
C LEU A 11 -18.65 14.36 21.12
N ASN A 12 -17.89 14.26 22.21
CA ASN A 12 -18.40 14.52 23.57
C ASN A 12 -18.11 15.93 24.11
N SER A 13 -17.61 16.86 23.31
CA SER A 13 -17.45 18.27 23.74
C SER A 13 -18.12 19.32 22.87
N ASP A 14 -18.78 18.98 21.76
CA ASP A 14 -19.19 19.99 20.78
C ASP A 14 -20.58 19.74 20.16
N SER A 15 -21.60 19.57 21.01
CA SER A 15 -23.02 19.66 20.59
C SER A 15 -23.38 21.03 19.99
N SER A 16 -22.56 22.06 20.26
CA SER A 16 -22.62 23.40 19.67
C SER A 16 -22.14 23.45 18.22
N ILE A 17 -21.06 22.72 17.87
CA ILE A 17 -20.44 22.81 16.52
C ILE A 17 -21.22 22.01 15.48
N SER A 18 -21.81 20.88 15.87
CA SER A 18 -22.67 20.07 14.99
C SER A 18 -23.94 20.84 14.59
N SER A 19 -24.50 21.62 15.53
CA SER A 19 -25.64 22.52 15.29
C SER A 19 -25.31 23.66 14.32
N CYS A 20 -24.10 24.23 14.41
CA CYS A 20 -23.63 25.23 13.44
C CYS A 20 -23.47 24.65 12.03
N LEU A 21 -23.00 23.40 11.89
CA LEU A 21 -22.74 22.78 10.58
C LEU A 21 -24.02 22.39 9.82
N SER A 22 -25.10 22.02 10.52
CA SER A 22 -26.40 21.75 9.90
C SER A 22 -27.14 23.03 9.49
N ALA A 23 -26.93 24.15 10.20
CA ALA A 23 -27.43 25.46 9.78
C ALA A 23 -26.63 26.06 8.59
N VAL A 24 -25.30 25.88 8.54
CA VAL A 24 -24.42 26.44 7.50
C VAL A 24 -24.57 25.75 6.13
N LYS A 25 -25.07 24.50 6.08
CA LYS A 25 -25.45 23.87 4.80
C LYS A 25 -26.79 24.36 4.24
N ALA A 26 -27.64 24.93 5.08
CA ALA A 26 -28.97 25.40 4.69
C ALA A 26 -28.99 26.90 4.35
N ASP A 27 -28.13 27.71 4.98
CA ASP A 27 -27.95 29.12 4.68
C ASP A 27 -26.48 29.45 4.42
N LYS A 28 -26.18 30.10 3.28
CA LYS A 28 -24.85 30.62 2.92
C LYS A 28 -24.46 31.78 3.85
N VAL A 29 -24.25 31.50 5.13
CA VAL A 29 -23.53 32.40 6.02
C VAL A 29 -22.05 32.22 5.71
N CYS A 30 -21.51 33.16 4.92
CA CYS A 30 -20.07 33.24 4.68
C CYS A 30 -19.39 33.58 6.01
N LEU A 31 -18.82 32.59 6.68
CA LEU A 31 -17.96 32.81 7.85
C LEU A 31 -16.86 33.82 7.47
N PRO A 32 -16.52 34.78 8.33
CA PRO A 32 -15.38 35.67 8.13
C PRO A 32 -14.12 34.88 7.79
N ASN A 33 -13.28 35.41 6.90
CA ASN A 33 -12.08 34.72 6.42
C ASN A 33 -11.14 34.30 7.57
N ASP A 34 -11.08 35.06 8.66
CA ASP A 34 -10.27 34.72 9.84
C ASP A 34 -10.80 33.48 10.58
N GLU A 35 -12.12 33.33 10.72
CA GLU A 35 -12.74 32.15 11.33
C GLU A 35 -12.55 30.92 10.44
N ARG A 36 -12.70 31.07 9.12
CA ARG A 36 -12.42 30.00 8.14
C ARG A 36 -10.96 29.57 8.16
N LEU A 37 -10.03 30.53 8.26
CA LEU A 37 -8.60 30.23 8.36
C LEU A 37 -8.28 29.46 9.64
N ASN A 38 -8.82 29.91 10.78
CA ASN A 38 -8.65 29.23 12.07
C ASN A 38 -9.20 27.80 12.05
N PHE A 39 -10.37 27.61 11.43
CA PHE A 39 -10.93 26.27 11.21
C PHE A 39 -10.02 25.41 10.35
N PHE A 40 -9.55 25.92 9.21
CA PHE A 40 -8.66 25.17 8.31
C PHE A 40 -7.34 24.79 9.00
N VAL A 41 -6.73 25.72 9.76
CA VAL A 41 -5.54 25.45 10.57
C VAL A 41 -5.80 24.36 11.61
N LYS A 42 -6.95 24.39 12.31
CA LYS A 42 -7.34 23.35 13.26
C LYS A 42 -7.44 21.98 12.58
N MET A 43 -8.02 21.93 11.38
CA MET A 43 -8.12 20.69 10.60
C MET A 43 -6.75 20.15 10.16
N VAL A 44 -5.86 21.02 9.69
CA VAL A 44 -4.48 20.65 9.32
C VAL A 44 -3.74 20.04 10.52
N LYS A 45 -3.80 20.69 11.69
CA LYS A 45 -3.19 20.19 12.94
C LYS A 45 -3.80 18.85 13.38
N ALA A 46 -5.12 18.71 13.28
CA ALA A 46 -5.81 17.46 13.61
C ALA A 46 -5.40 16.31 12.69
N THR A 47 -5.32 16.54 11.37
CA THR A 47 -4.88 15.52 10.42
C THR A 47 -3.41 15.16 10.60
N PHE A 48 -2.54 16.13 10.84
CA PHE A 48 -1.14 15.87 11.18
C PHE A 48 -1.03 14.97 12.42
N THR A 49 -1.78 15.30 13.48
CA THR A 49 -1.80 14.52 14.72
C THR A 49 -2.33 13.10 14.51
N ALA A 50 -3.39 12.93 13.71
CA ALA A 50 -3.92 11.62 13.37
C ALA A 50 -2.89 10.77 12.61
N MET A 51 -2.16 11.38 11.66
CA MET A 51 -1.06 10.70 10.96
C MET A 51 0.08 10.31 11.89
N ARG A 52 0.42 11.15 12.88
CA ARG A 52 1.40 10.81 13.93
C ARG A 52 0.92 9.64 14.80
N PHE A 53 -0.38 9.57 15.06
CA PHE A 53 -0.96 8.47 15.83
C PHE A 53 -0.88 7.13 15.08
N GLU A 54 -1.06 7.13 13.75
CA GLU A 54 -0.85 5.94 12.90
C GLU A 54 0.59 5.36 13.03
N GLN A 55 1.56 6.16 13.48
CA GLN A 55 2.97 5.79 13.61
C GLN A 55 3.34 5.17 14.97
N ARG A 56 2.43 5.14 15.94
CA ARG A 56 2.74 4.61 17.28
C ARG A 56 3.29 3.17 17.24
N PRO A 57 4.28 2.84 18.10
CA PRO A 57 4.82 3.66 19.18
C PRO A 57 5.89 4.68 18.74
N TYR A 58 6.27 4.70 17.46
CA TYR A 58 7.39 5.49 16.96
C TYR A 58 6.89 6.78 16.33
N ILE A 59 7.09 7.92 16.99
CA ILE A 59 6.53 9.18 16.53
C ILE A 59 7.56 9.88 15.61
N GLY A 60 7.69 9.36 14.37
CA GLY A 60 8.57 9.87 13.30
C GLY A 60 7.91 10.89 12.36
N SER A 61 8.66 11.51 11.46
CA SER A 61 8.14 12.62 10.64
C SER A 61 6.91 12.26 9.79
N VAL A 62 6.13 13.27 9.38
CA VAL A 62 4.98 13.10 8.48
C VAL A 62 5.37 13.47 7.05
N CYS A 63 4.88 12.73 6.04
CA CYS A 63 5.09 13.10 4.63
C CYS A 63 4.31 14.37 4.28
N SER A 64 4.99 15.45 3.90
CA SER A 64 4.37 16.74 3.56
C SER A 64 3.32 16.59 2.47
N LYS A 65 3.68 15.90 1.37
CA LYS A 65 2.78 15.68 0.23
C LYS A 65 1.52 14.92 0.63
N ARG A 66 1.62 13.92 1.51
CA ARG A 66 0.45 13.15 1.95
C ARG A 66 -0.49 13.98 2.83
N LEU A 67 0.06 14.86 3.66
CA LEU A 67 -0.76 15.81 4.43
C LEU A 67 -1.45 16.82 3.49
N GLN A 68 -0.69 17.38 2.54
CA GLN A 68 -1.21 18.27 1.51
C GLN A 68 -2.35 17.62 0.72
N ASP A 69 -2.16 16.41 0.21
CA ASP A 69 -3.16 15.68 -0.59
C ASP A 69 -4.46 15.45 0.20
N ARG A 70 -4.37 15.15 1.50
CA ARG A 70 -5.55 15.01 2.37
C ARG A 70 -6.29 16.34 2.51
N MET A 71 -5.56 17.43 2.74
CA MET A 71 -6.16 18.77 2.92
C MET A 71 -6.78 19.30 1.64
N GLU A 72 -6.13 19.11 0.50
CA GLU A 72 -6.65 19.51 -0.80
C GLU A 72 -7.90 18.71 -1.18
N TRP A 73 -7.97 17.42 -0.80
CA TRP A 73 -9.13 16.57 -1.04
C TRP A 73 -10.31 16.87 -0.11
N ASP A 74 -10.06 16.97 1.20
CA ASP A 74 -11.11 17.11 2.21
C ASP A 74 -11.63 18.56 2.31
N TYR A 75 -10.76 19.56 2.02
CA TYR A 75 -11.04 20.99 2.17
C TYR A 75 -10.57 21.79 0.95
N PRO A 76 -11.08 21.50 -0.26
CA PRO A 76 -10.58 22.09 -1.51
C PRO A 76 -10.78 23.62 -1.58
N GLU A 77 -11.88 24.13 -1.02
CA GLU A 77 -12.18 25.57 -1.04
C GLU A 77 -11.24 26.36 -0.13
N GLU A 78 -11.05 25.91 1.11
CA GLU A 78 -10.12 26.50 2.07
C GLU A 78 -8.68 26.40 1.56
N TYR A 79 -8.31 25.26 0.98
CA TYR A 79 -6.99 25.08 0.40
C TYR A 79 -6.73 26.09 -0.74
N ALA A 80 -7.69 26.24 -1.66
CA ALA A 80 -7.59 27.22 -2.73
C ALA A 80 -7.52 28.66 -2.21
N LEU A 81 -8.35 29.01 -1.23
CA LEU A 81 -8.40 30.35 -0.68
C LEU A 81 -7.11 30.71 0.08
N PHE A 82 -6.68 29.84 1.00
CA PHE A 82 -5.59 30.17 1.91
C PHE A 82 -4.24 29.78 1.31
N VAL A 83 -4.05 28.54 0.91
CA VAL A 83 -2.74 28.07 0.44
C VAL A 83 -2.42 28.61 -0.95
N ASN A 84 -3.35 28.47 -1.90
CA ASN A 84 -3.07 28.88 -3.27
C ASN A 84 -3.01 30.40 -3.45
N ASN A 85 -3.91 31.16 -2.81
CA ASN A 85 -3.94 32.61 -2.97
C ASN A 85 -3.09 33.33 -1.91
N MET A 86 -3.36 33.17 -0.61
CA MET A 86 -2.65 33.95 0.43
C MET A 86 -1.17 33.56 0.58
N PHE A 87 -0.84 32.28 0.34
CA PHE A 87 0.52 31.77 0.44
C PHE A 87 1.16 31.44 -0.92
N ASN A 88 0.62 31.98 -2.03
CA ASN A 88 1.17 31.81 -3.38
C ASN A 88 1.46 30.35 -3.75
N ARG A 89 0.53 29.43 -3.42
CA ARG A 89 0.66 27.98 -3.65
C ARG A 89 1.80 27.32 -2.86
N SER A 90 2.34 28.01 -1.85
CA SER A 90 3.41 27.48 -1.00
C SER A 90 2.83 26.82 0.26
N TRP A 91 2.70 25.49 0.18
CA TRP A 91 2.23 24.66 1.28
C TRP A 91 3.12 24.77 2.53
N ASP A 92 4.43 24.71 2.37
CA ASP A 92 5.36 24.73 3.49
C ASP A 92 5.35 26.08 4.24
N ARG A 93 5.24 27.20 3.50
CA ARG A 93 5.10 28.54 4.11
C ARG A 93 3.80 28.67 4.89
N PHE A 94 2.69 28.11 4.38
CA PHE A 94 1.42 28.08 5.12
C PHE A 94 1.58 27.29 6.43
N LEU A 95 2.18 26.09 6.36
CA LEU A 95 2.38 25.24 7.53
C LEU A 95 3.23 25.91 8.61
N GLU A 96 4.34 26.52 8.21
CA GLU A 96 5.27 27.15 9.14
C GLU A 96 4.65 28.40 9.79
N SER A 97 3.96 29.23 9.01
CA SER A 97 3.41 30.51 9.50
C SER A 97 2.09 30.38 10.27
N ARG A 98 1.29 29.33 10.02
CA ARG A 98 -0.06 29.20 10.60
C ARG A 98 -0.26 27.94 11.44
N ALA A 99 0.48 26.87 11.16
CA ALA A 99 0.24 25.57 11.78
C ALA A 99 1.35 25.10 12.73
N ASP A 100 2.41 25.90 12.94
CA ASP A 100 3.58 25.53 13.76
C ASP A 100 4.23 24.21 13.30
N ILE A 101 4.12 23.91 12.01
CA ILE A 101 4.66 22.70 11.38
C ILE A 101 5.77 23.13 10.43
N VAL A 102 6.97 22.61 10.65
CA VAL A 102 8.12 22.87 9.78
C VAL A 102 8.42 21.64 8.94
N CYS A 103 8.69 21.87 7.65
CA CYS A 103 9.02 20.81 6.72
C CYS A 103 10.49 20.91 6.27
N TYR A 104 11.14 19.77 6.13
CA TYR A 104 12.55 19.65 5.79
C TYR A 104 12.75 18.52 4.78
N PRO A 105 13.73 18.62 3.87
CA PRO A 105 14.05 17.54 2.95
C PRO A 105 14.66 16.37 3.73
N HIS A 106 14.17 15.16 3.48
CA HIS A 106 14.86 13.97 3.96
C HIS A 106 16.18 13.80 3.20
N ASN A 107 17.29 13.97 3.90
CA ASN A 107 18.60 13.58 3.42
C ASN A 107 18.70 12.06 3.54
N GLU A 108 19.05 11.39 2.44
CA GLU A 108 19.26 9.94 2.48
C GLU A 108 20.29 9.63 3.58
N GLY A 109 19.86 8.83 4.56
CA GLY A 109 20.78 8.32 5.57
C GLY A 109 21.86 7.44 4.93
N SER A 110 22.79 6.96 5.76
CA SER A 110 23.85 6.04 5.32
C SER A 110 23.28 4.83 4.55
N GLN A 111 24.14 4.08 3.85
CA GLN A 111 23.70 2.87 3.13
C GLN A 111 22.88 1.90 4.00
N ASN A 112 23.12 1.90 5.31
CA ASN A 112 22.45 1.03 6.29
C ASN A 112 21.20 1.66 6.95
N SER A 113 20.80 2.86 6.52
CA SER A 113 19.63 3.55 7.07
C SER A 113 18.32 2.81 6.77
N ASN A 114 17.48 2.66 7.79
CA ASN A 114 16.19 1.98 7.63
C ASN A 114 15.13 2.90 7.02
N THR A 115 15.34 4.21 7.01
CA THR A 115 14.42 5.18 6.40
C THR A 115 14.19 4.92 4.91
N LYS A 116 15.13 4.25 4.23
CA LYS A 116 15.02 3.79 2.82
C LYS A 116 13.89 2.77 2.59
N TRP A 117 13.35 2.17 3.65
CA TRP A 117 12.16 1.32 3.57
C TRP A 117 10.86 2.10 3.66
N LEU A 118 10.91 3.33 4.18
CA LEU A 118 9.74 4.13 4.52
C LEU A 118 9.54 5.32 3.56
N MET A 119 10.63 5.96 3.10
CA MET A 119 10.56 7.24 2.41
C MET A 119 11.60 7.39 1.29
N ALA A 120 11.21 8.08 0.22
CA ALA A 120 12.06 8.36 -0.93
C ALA A 120 13.07 9.49 -0.66
N HIS A 121 14.21 9.43 -1.34
CA HIS A 121 15.16 10.55 -1.37
C HIS A 121 14.47 11.85 -1.80
N GLY A 122 14.81 12.95 -1.13
CA GLY A 122 14.24 14.26 -1.40
C GLY A 122 12.76 14.39 -1.04
N SER A 123 12.16 13.37 -0.41
CA SER A 123 10.80 13.51 0.12
C SER A 123 10.79 14.55 1.24
N LEU A 124 9.83 15.46 1.18
CA LEU A 124 9.69 16.50 2.17
C LEU A 124 8.92 15.96 3.39
N ARG A 125 9.53 16.12 4.56
CA ARG A 125 9.07 15.57 5.84
C ARG A 125 8.75 16.70 6.79
N CYS A 126 7.70 16.56 7.57
CA CYS A 126 7.24 17.60 8.48
C CYS A 126 7.22 17.12 9.93
N ARG A 127 7.51 18.04 10.84
CA ARG A 127 7.44 17.89 12.30
C ARG A 127 6.81 19.13 12.93
N LEU A 128 6.41 19.06 14.19
CA LEU A 128 6.07 20.28 14.92
C LEU A 128 7.34 21.09 15.16
N LEU A 129 7.21 22.42 15.14
CA LEU A 129 8.33 23.33 15.38
C LEU A 129 8.95 23.11 16.76
N SER A 130 8.11 22.79 17.76
CA SER A 130 8.48 22.50 19.15
C SER A 130 9.26 21.19 19.36
N GLU A 131 9.32 20.32 18.36
CA GLU A 131 9.98 19.01 18.47
C GLU A 131 11.47 19.11 18.08
N GLU A 132 12.32 18.41 18.81
CA GLU A 132 13.73 18.26 18.45
C GLU A 132 13.87 17.37 17.21
N LEU A 133 14.62 17.84 16.21
CA LEU A 133 14.78 17.14 14.94
C LEU A 133 15.41 15.74 15.12
N GLU A 134 16.36 15.61 16.04
CA GLU A 134 17.09 14.37 16.31
C GLU A 134 16.14 13.25 16.77
N CYS A 135 15.24 13.56 17.71
CA CYS A 135 14.21 12.63 18.18
C CYS A 135 13.29 12.15 17.04
N ILE A 136 12.93 13.05 16.12
CA ILE A 136 12.07 12.73 14.97
C ILE A 136 12.80 11.80 13.99
N VAL A 137 14.08 12.05 13.73
CA VAL A 137 14.91 11.23 12.85
C VAL A 137 15.10 9.83 13.43
N GLU A 138 15.31 9.70 14.75
CA GLU A 138 15.35 8.41 15.42
C GLU A 138 14.01 7.65 15.28
N GLY A 139 12.89 8.36 15.46
CA GLY A 139 11.56 7.81 15.23
C GLY A 139 11.39 7.28 13.80
N ASP A 140 11.88 7.99 12.80
CA ASP A 140 11.86 7.56 11.40
C ASP A 140 12.72 6.31 11.13
N GLU A 141 13.88 6.19 11.77
CA GLU A 141 14.71 4.99 11.71
C GLU A 141 14.02 3.77 12.32
N LEU A 142 13.36 3.94 13.48
CA LEU A 142 12.62 2.86 14.14
C LEU A 142 11.39 2.44 13.31
N LEU A 143 10.65 3.40 12.76
CA LEU A 143 9.56 3.12 11.81
C LEU A 143 10.08 2.37 10.59
N GLY A 144 11.17 2.84 9.97
CA GLY A 144 11.80 2.20 8.83
C GLY A 144 12.21 0.75 9.13
N ARG A 145 12.78 0.50 10.31
CA ARG A 145 13.17 -0.84 10.75
C ARG A 145 11.97 -1.75 10.93
N MET A 146 10.90 -1.25 11.56
CA MET A 146 9.66 -1.99 11.72
C MET A 146 9.10 -2.38 10.35
N ILE A 147 9.00 -1.42 9.42
CA ILE A 147 8.48 -1.64 8.07
C ILE A 147 9.32 -2.67 7.31
N ARG A 148 10.65 -2.54 7.36
CA ARG A 148 11.57 -3.53 6.79
C ARG A 148 11.25 -4.93 7.30
N ASN A 149 11.17 -5.10 8.62
CA ASN A 149 10.92 -6.40 9.22
C ASN A 149 9.54 -6.96 8.81
N LYS A 150 8.50 -6.10 8.75
CA LYS A 150 7.17 -6.48 8.27
C LYS A 150 7.15 -6.86 6.78
N CYS A 151 7.90 -6.15 5.94
CA CYS A 151 8.01 -6.48 4.50
C CYS A 151 8.77 -7.79 4.26
N VAL A 152 9.80 -8.08 5.06
CA VAL A 152 10.62 -9.29 4.93
C VAL A 152 9.93 -10.52 5.56
N GLY A 153 9.12 -10.33 6.60
CA GLY A 153 8.34 -11.39 7.25
C GLY A 153 6.86 -11.38 6.84
N ASP A 154 6.04 -10.68 7.62
CA ASP A 154 4.56 -10.70 7.57
C ASP A 154 3.94 -10.51 6.17
N LEU A 155 4.54 -9.66 5.34
CA LEU A 155 4.00 -9.35 4.02
C LEU A 155 4.09 -10.54 3.07
N GLU A 156 5.17 -11.32 3.14
CA GLU A 156 5.33 -12.55 2.35
C GLU A 156 4.24 -13.55 2.69
N ASP A 157 3.98 -13.77 3.98
CA ASP A 157 2.94 -14.68 4.46
C ASP A 157 1.53 -14.21 4.05
N THR A 158 1.25 -12.91 4.16
CA THR A 158 -0.03 -12.35 3.73
C THR A 158 -0.24 -12.51 2.22
N CYS A 159 0.80 -12.25 1.41
CA CYS A 159 0.75 -12.50 -0.03
C CYS A 159 0.51 -13.98 -0.31
N ARG A 160 1.19 -14.89 0.41
CA ARG A 160 1.03 -16.33 0.26
C ARG A 160 -0.41 -16.76 0.52
N CYS A 161 -1.02 -16.32 1.62
CA CYS A 161 -2.40 -16.64 1.95
C CYS A 161 -3.36 -16.19 0.84
N ILE A 162 -3.26 -14.95 0.38
CA ILE A 162 -4.16 -14.44 -0.68
C ILE A 162 -3.97 -15.19 -1.99
N LEU A 163 -2.73 -15.47 -2.41
CA LEU A 163 -2.48 -16.21 -3.65
C LEU A 163 -2.95 -17.67 -3.55
N MET A 164 -2.86 -18.28 -2.36
CA MET A 164 -3.43 -19.61 -2.12
C MET A 164 -4.96 -19.61 -2.17
N GLU A 165 -5.64 -18.58 -1.66
CA GLU A 165 -7.09 -18.43 -1.83
C GLU A 165 -7.50 -18.37 -3.31
N VAL A 166 -6.75 -17.61 -4.12
CA VAL A 166 -6.95 -17.56 -5.58
C VAL A 166 -6.71 -18.95 -6.21
N PHE A 167 -5.63 -19.62 -5.83
CA PHE A 167 -5.33 -20.96 -6.32
C PHE A 167 -6.44 -21.96 -5.99
N PHE A 168 -6.92 -22.00 -4.75
CA PHE A 168 -8.00 -22.90 -4.35
C PHE A 168 -9.29 -22.58 -5.08
N SER A 169 -9.64 -21.30 -5.23
CA SER A 169 -10.83 -20.90 -5.99
C SER A 169 -10.79 -21.41 -7.44
N ILE A 170 -9.62 -21.37 -8.09
CA ILE A 170 -9.46 -21.91 -9.46
C ILE A 170 -9.60 -23.44 -9.47
N VAL A 171 -8.96 -24.15 -8.53
CA VAL A 171 -8.96 -25.62 -8.50
C VAL A 171 -10.36 -26.18 -8.15
N VAL A 172 -11.12 -25.52 -7.28
CA VAL A 172 -12.51 -25.91 -6.99
C VAL A 172 -13.41 -25.67 -8.21
N SER A 173 -13.14 -24.61 -8.98
CA SER A 173 -13.93 -24.24 -10.17
C SER A 173 -13.49 -24.97 -11.47
N ASP A 174 -12.60 -25.98 -11.38
CA ASP A 174 -11.85 -26.55 -12.51
C ASP A 174 -12.70 -27.38 -13.50
N THR A 175 -14.00 -27.58 -13.23
CA THR A 175 -14.94 -28.14 -14.21
C THR A 175 -15.24 -27.21 -15.39
N THR A 176 -14.88 -25.92 -15.34
CA THR A 176 -15.28 -24.92 -16.36
C THR A 176 -14.15 -24.01 -16.87
N TYR A 177 -12.96 -24.07 -16.27
CA TYR A 177 -11.91 -23.05 -16.50
C TYR A 177 -11.15 -23.19 -17.82
N SER A 178 -11.09 -24.40 -18.40
CA SER A 178 -10.44 -24.68 -19.69
C SER A 178 -11.12 -23.98 -20.89
N GLY A 179 -12.44 -23.72 -20.81
CA GLY A 179 -13.19 -22.91 -21.78
C GLY A 179 -13.21 -21.40 -21.46
N TYR A 180 -13.08 -21.03 -20.19
CA TYR A 180 -13.28 -19.67 -19.68
C TYR A 180 -12.18 -18.67 -20.08
N MET A 181 -10.94 -19.16 -20.27
CA MET A 181 -9.81 -18.34 -20.75
C MET A 181 -10.01 -17.77 -22.17
N ARG A 182 -10.93 -18.34 -22.97
CA ARG A 182 -11.32 -17.81 -24.29
C ARG A 182 -12.41 -16.74 -24.22
N GLN A 183 -13.20 -16.68 -23.15
CA GLN A 183 -14.40 -15.83 -23.06
C GLN A 183 -14.26 -14.61 -22.15
N ASN A 184 -13.32 -14.60 -21.19
CA ASN A 184 -13.15 -13.46 -20.28
C ASN A 184 -12.29 -12.30 -20.84
N ARG A 185 -12.69 -11.72 -21.97
CA ARG A 185 -12.22 -10.37 -22.35
C ARG A 185 -13.01 -9.24 -21.67
N GLU A 186 -14.12 -9.57 -21.00
CA GLU A 186 -15.09 -8.56 -20.53
C GLU A 186 -15.56 -8.70 -19.06
N LYS A 187 -14.83 -9.41 -18.19
CA LYS A 187 -15.12 -9.28 -16.76
C LYS A 187 -14.77 -7.86 -16.31
N GLN A 188 -15.80 -7.07 -15.99
CA GLN A 188 -15.65 -5.72 -15.47
C GLN A 188 -14.68 -5.73 -14.28
N TYR A 189 -13.71 -4.83 -14.33
CA TYR A 189 -12.77 -4.61 -13.24
C TYR A 189 -13.54 -4.08 -12.02
N HIS A 190 -13.80 -4.95 -11.05
CA HIS A 190 -14.35 -4.52 -9.77
C HIS A 190 -13.20 -4.23 -8.80
N LEU A 191 -13.23 -3.04 -8.20
CA LEU A 191 -12.31 -2.64 -7.14
C LEU A 191 -12.50 -3.61 -5.96
N GLY A 192 -11.50 -4.45 -5.68
CA GLY A 192 -11.55 -5.49 -4.64
C GLY A 192 -11.72 -6.94 -5.13
N GLY A 193 -11.75 -7.19 -6.44
CA GLY A 193 -11.59 -8.56 -6.97
C GLY A 193 -10.12 -8.99 -7.02
N LEU A 194 -9.85 -10.31 -7.14
CA LEU A 194 -8.53 -10.88 -7.40
C LEU A 194 -8.40 -11.48 -8.81
N SER A 195 -9.31 -11.12 -9.71
CA SER A 195 -9.44 -11.70 -11.06
C SER A 195 -8.21 -11.50 -11.95
N LEU A 196 -7.37 -10.49 -11.69
CA LEU A 196 -6.13 -10.30 -12.45
C LEU A 196 -5.05 -11.33 -12.07
N TRP A 197 -5.13 -11.92 -10.87
CA TRP A 197 -4.22 -12.97 -10.44
C TRP A 197 -4.62 -14.34 -10.97
N GLU A 198 -5.90 -14.58 -11.25
CA GLU A 198 -6.38 -15.86 -11.75
C GLU A 198 -5.61 -16.38 -12.98
N PRO A 199 -5.43 -15.62 -14.08
CA PRO A 199 -4.70 -16.10 -15.24
C PRO A 199 -3.19 -16.30 -14.99
N ILE A 200 -2.62 -15.59 -14.02
CA ILE A 200 -1.21 -15.73 -13.65
C ILE A 200 -1.02 -17.02 -12.85
N ILE A 201 -1.82 -17.21 -11.79
CA ILE A 201 -1.79 -18.39 -10.95
C ILE A 201 -2.15 -19.65 -11.74
N TYR A 202 -3.14 -19.58 -12.64
CA TYR A 202 -3.47 -20.69 -13.50
C TYR A 202 -2.27 -21.15 -14.33
N ARG A 203 -1.57 -20.21 -14.99
CA ARG A 203 -0.40 -20.55 -15.82
C ARG A 203 0.77 -21.11 -15.01
N LEU A 204 1.05 -20.53 -13.84
CA LEU A 204 2.25 -20.85 -13.06
C LEU A 204 2.06 -22.05 -12.13
N TRP A 205 0.89 -22.19 -11.51
CA TRP A 205 0.64 -23.17 -10.45
C TRP A 205 -0.35 -24.27 -10.81
N VAL A 206 -1.30 -24.04 -11.72
CA VAL A 206 -2.36 -25.02 -12.06
C VAL A 206 -2.01 -25.82 -13.32
N ARG A 207 -1.64 -25.15 -14.41
CA ARG A 207 -1.42 -25.80 -15.71
C ARG A 207 -0.32 -26.86 -15.64
N GLN A 208 -0.64 -28.11 -15.98
CA GLN A 208 0.28 -29.25 -15.92
C GLN A 208 1.19 -29.37 -17.15
N VAL A 209 1.67 -28.25 -17.70
CA VAL A 209 2.49 -28.22 -18.91
C VAL A 209 3.69 -27.28 -18.72
N ALA A 210 4.87 -27.74 -19.15
CA ALA A 210 6.08 -26.91 -19.17
C ALA A 210 6.02 -25.85 -20.28
N GLY A 211 6.75 -24.75 -20.10
CA GLY A 211 6.84 -23.65 -21.07
C GLY A 211 5.77 -22.56 -20.90
N GLY A 212 4.87 -22.67 -19.92
CA GLY A 212 3.99 -21.57 -19.53
C GLY A 212 4.80 -20.41 -18.93
N GLY A 213 4.70 -19.22 -19.52
CA GLY A 213 5.45 -18.02 -19.13
C GLY A 213 4.57 -16.84 -18.69
N VAL A 214 5.05 -16.05 -17.73
CA VAL A 214 4.47 -14.78 -17.28
C VAL A 214 5.58 -13.74 -17.13
N ARG A 215 5.48 -12.61 -17.84
CA ARG A 215 6.45 -11.53 -17.73
C ARG A 215 6.27 -10.80 -16.40
N LEU A 216 7.36 -10.41 -15.73
CA LEU A 216 7.25 -9.72 -14.44
C LEU A 216 6.46 -8.40 -14.53
N ARG A 217 6.53 -7.70 -15.67
CA ARG A 217 5.75 -6.49 -15.92
C ARG A 217 4.23 -6.75 -15.88
N ASP A 218 3.80 -7.95 -16.25
CA ASP A 218 2.38 -8.31 -16.28
C ASP A 218 1.84 -8.53 -14.84
N MET A 219 2.72 -8.64 -13.84
CA MET A 219 2.37 -8.73 -12.42
C MET A 219 2.24 -7.36 -11.76
N GLU A 220 2.67 -6.25 -12.37
CA GLU A 220 2.67 -4.93 -11.73
C GLU A 220 1.26 -4.46 -11.35
N ARG A 221 0.32 -4.51 -12.31
CA ARG A 221 -1.08 -4.14 -12.07
C ARG A 221 -1.80 -5.10 -11.11
N PRO A 222 -1.67 -6.43 -11.24
CA PRO A 222 -2.15 -7.38 -10.22
C PRO A 222 -1.58 -7.09 -8.82
N SER A 223 -0.31 -6.71 -8.68
CA SER A 223 0.28 -6.38 -7.38
C SER A 223 -0.28 -5.08 -6.78
N GLN A 224 -0.63 -4.10 -7.62
CA GLN A 224 -1.35 -2.90 -7.16
C GLN A 224 -2.75 -3.27 -6.61
N GLN A 225 -3.47 -4.15 -7.31
CA GLN A 225 -4.77 -4.69 -6.85
C GLN A 225 -4.61 -5.45 -5.52
N LEU A 226 -3.58 -6.29 -5.41
CA LEU A 226 -3.29 -7.03 -4.17
C LEU A 226 -2.96 -6.09 -3.00
N GLY A 227 -2.35 -4.93 -3.28
CA GLY A 227 -2.12 -3.88 -2.28
C GLY A 227 -3.39 -3.42 -1.55
N PHE A 228 -4.55 -3.44 -2.21
CA PHE A 228 -5.84 -3.15 -1.57
C PHE A 228 -6.21 -4.21 -0.51
N HIS A 229 -6.14 -5.50 -0.86
CA HIS A 229 -6.42 -6.59 0.07
C HIS A 229 -5.44 -6.62 1.24
N ILE A 230 -4.17 -6.31 0.97
CA ILE A 230 -3.14 -6.25 1.98
C ILE A 230 -3.41 -5.10 2.97
N ARG A 231 -3.89 -3.94 2.53
CA ARG A 231 -4.29 -2.86 3.46
C ARG A 231 -5.40 -3.28 4.42
N LEU A 232 -6.33 -4.13 3.96
CA LEU A 232 -7.41 -4.64 4.81
C LEU A 232 -6.89 -5.64 5.85
N ARG A 233 -5.87 -6.43 5.52
CA ARG A 233 -5.30 -7.47 6.41
C ARG A 233 -4.15 -6.96 7.29
N CYS A 234 -3.48 -5.90 6.89
CA CYS A 234 -2.25 -5.41 7.51
C CYS A 234 -2.33 -3.90 7.79
N ARG A 235 -2.75 -3.52 9.00
CA ARG A 235 -2.88 -2.11 9.41
C ARG A 235 -1.58 -1.30 9.31
N TRP A 236 -0.43 -1.93 9.57
CA TRP A 236 0.89 -1.25 9.48
C TRP A 236 1.18 -0.65 8.10
N THR A 237 0.52 -1.14 7.04
CA THR A 237 0.71 -0.63 5.67
C THR A 237 0.14 0.77 5.46
N GLU A 238 -0.65 1.30 6.41
CA GLU A 238 -1.03 2.72 6.42
C GLU A 238 0.18 3.65 6.50
N LEU A 239 1.34 3.18 6.97
CA LEU A 239 2.58 3.94 6.99
C LEU A 239 3.24 4.09 5.62
N LEU A 240 2.87 3.25 4.65
CA LEU A 240 3.42 3.25 3.30
C LEU A 240 2.50 3.99 2.33
N GLY A 241 3.10 4.83 1.50
CA GLY A 241 2.44 5.34 0.30
C GLY A 241 2.14 4.20 -0.68
N ASN A 242 1.11 4.35 -1.51
CA ASN A 242 0.63 3.30 -2.43
C ASN A 242 1.75 2.76 -3.35
N ASN A 243 2.60 3.63 -3.86
CA ASN A 243 3.70 3.23 -4.75
C ASN A 243 4.76 2.39 -4.04
N LEU A 244 5.11 2.74 -2.79
CA LEU A 244 6.05 1.94 -1.99
C LEU A 244 5.43 0.59 -1.65
N LEU A 245 4.17 0.58 -1.20
CA LEU A 245 3.45 -0.65 -0.90
C LEU A 245 3.40 -1.59 -2.12
N ALA A 246 3.01 -1.10 -3.30
CA ALA A 246 2.94 -1.91 -4.51
C ALA A 246 4.29 -2.55 -4.86
N LYS A 247 5.41 -1.83 -4.63
CA LYS A 247 6.76 -2.40 -4.79
C LYS A 247 7.02 -3.54 -3.80
N CYS A 248 6.68 -3.36 -2.52
CA CYS A 248 6.82 -4.42 -1.51
C CYS A 248 6.04 -5.66 -1.91
N VAL A 249 4.76 -5.46 -2.24
CA VAL A 249 3.82 -6.53 -2.58
C VAL A 249 4.35 -7.35 -3.74
N ALA A 250 4.79 -6.70 -4.82
CA ALA A 250 5.33 -7.42 -5.94
C ALA A 250 6.65 -8.15 -5.63
N GLY A 251 7.49 -7.61 -4.74
CA GLY A 251 8.70 -8.30 -4.26
C GLY A 251 8.35 -9.55 -3.42
N SER A 252 7.42 -9.40 -2.48
CA SER A 252 6.91 -10.49 -1.65
C SER A 252 6.22 -11.57 -2.49
N VAL A 253 5.41 -11.19 -3.48
CA VAL A 253 4.80 -12.17 -4.41
C VAL A 253 5.87 -12.93 -5.18
N LEU A 254 6.91 -12.25 -5.66
CA LEU A 254 7.99 -12.93 -6.37
C LEU A 254 8.69 -13.97 -5.47
N ARG A 255 8.89 -13.65 -4.19
CA ARG A 255 9.42 -14.60 -3.19
C ARG A 255 8.47 -15.76 -2.90
N VAL A 256 7.16 -15.52 -2.88
CA VAL A 256 6.15 -16.58 -2.74
C VAL A 256 6.19 -17.54 -3.94
N LEU A 257 6.31 -17.00 -5.15
CA LEU A 257 6.40 -17.81 -6.38
C LEU A 257 7.73 -18.55 -6.49
N LEU A 258 8.81 -17.95 -6.00
CA LEU A 258 10.18 -18.47 -5.99
C LEU A 258 10.59 -18.91 -4.57
N ASN A 259 9.75 -19.72 -3.93
CA ASN A 259 9.83 -20.04 -2.50
C ASN A 259 11.05 -20.87 -2.05
N VAL A 260 11.81 -21.47 -2.99
CA VAL A 260 13.01 -22.24 -2.67
C VAL A 260 14.23 -21.32 -2.69
N GLU A 261 14.56 -20.78 -3.86
CA GLU A 261 15.63 -19.80 -4.04
C GLU A 261 15.00 -18.42 -4.20
N ARG A 262 14.86 -17.72 -3.06
CA ARG A 262 14.10 -16.47 -2.96
C ARG A 262 14.96 -15.26 -3.36
N PRO A 263 14.44 -14.32 -4.15
CA PRO A 263 15.12 -13.05 -4.36
C PRO A 263 15.22 -12.25 -3.06
N GLU A 264 16.31 -11.49 -2.90
CA GLU A 264 16.46 -10.56 -1.79
C GLU A 264 15.41 -9.45 -1.83
N MET A 265 14.94 -9.03 -0.66
CA MET A 265 14.13 -7.82 -0.52
C MET A 265 15.06 -6.63 -0.30
N SER A 266 15.03 -5.66 -1.21
CA SER A 266 15.80 -4.42 -1.10
C SER A 266 14.93 -3.28 -0.56
N PRO A 267 15.55 -2.17 -0.08
CA PRO A 267 14.84 -0.94 0.21
C PRO A 267 13.93 -0.51 -0.95
N LEU A 268 12.81 0.11 -0.62
CA LEU A 268 11.68 0.32 -1.53
C LEU A 268 11.74 1.69 -2.21
N ALA A 269 12.27 2.66 -1.47
CA ALA A 269 12.60 3.98 -1.93
C ALA A 269 13.88 3.95 -2.79
N GLY A 270 13.91 4.74 -3.86
CA GLY A 270 15.10 4.86 -4.70
C GLY A 270 15.35 3.71 -5.68
N VAL A 271 14.61 2.61 -5.64
CA VAL A 271 14.70 1.56 -6.68
C VAL A 271 14.02 2.05 -7.95
N SER A 272 14.80 2.74 -8.78
CA SER A 272 14.53 3.10 -10.18
C SER A 272 15.12 2.01 -11.09
N GLY A 273 14.50 0.83 -11.10
CA GLY A 273 14.96 -0.22 -12.02
C GLY A 273 14.57 -1.61 -11.57
N ARG A 274 13.30 -1.98 -11.76
CA ARG A 274 13.03 -3.41 -11.95
C ARG A 274 13.52 -3.79 -13.33
N GLN A 275 14.26 -4.89 -13.43
CA GLN A 275 14.57 -5.50 -14.72
C GLN A 275 13.25 -5.88 -15.40
N THR A 276 12.81 -5.08 -16.37
CA THR A 276 11.52 -5.22 -17.06
C THR A 276 11.48 -6.38 -18.06
N LYS A 277 12.64 -7.02 -18.33
CA LYS A 277 12.79 -8.11 -19.29
C LYS A 277 12.68 -9.52 -18.69
N SER A 278 12.56 -9.64 -17.37
CA SER A 278 12.56 -10.96 -16.72
C SER A 278 11.18 -11.64 -16.78
N GLU A 279 11.19 -12.96 -16.93
CA GLU A 279 9.98 -13.80 -17.09
C GLU A 279 10.00 -14.97 -16.12
N LEU A 280 8.85 -15.29 -15.52
CA LEU A 280 8.64 -16.52 -14.77
C LEU A 280 8.18 -17.61 -15.72
N ILE A 281 8.85 -18.76 -15.69
CA ILE A 281 8.60 -19.87 -16.62
C ILE A 281 8.37 -21.15 -15.82
N VAL A 282 7.41 -21.97 -16.25
CA VAL A 282 7.20 -23.32 -15.73
C VAL A 282 8.15 -24.29 -16.43
N GLN A 283 8.95 -25.02 -15.64
CA GLN A 283 9.92 -26.00 -16.16
C GLN A 283 9.84 -27.31 -15.39
N LEU A 284 10.32 -28.40 -16.01
CA LEU A 284 10.47 -29.69 -15.36
C LEU A 284 11.76 -29.70 -14.54
N HIS A 285 11.64 -29.83 -13.22
CA HIS A 285 12.79 -29.99 -12.33
C HIS A 285 13.34 -31.41 -12.46
N LYS A 286 14.45 -31.57 -13.19
CA LYS A 286 15.02 -32.87 -13.56
C LYS A 286 15.17 -33.84 -12.37
N PRO A 287 15.69 -33.43 -11.19
CA PRO A 287 15.87 -34.35 -10.07
C PRO A 287 14.56 -34.92 -9.50
N SER A 288 13.47 -34.14 -9.49
CA SER A 288 12.21 -34.55 -8.85
C SER A 288 11.13 -34.99 -9.84
N GLY A 289 11.32 -34.73 -11.14
CA GLY A 289 10.29 -34.96 -12.16
C GLY A 289 9.05 -34.08 -12.00
N LYS A 290 9.09 -33.05 -11.13
CA LYS A 290 7.96 -32.16 -10.85
C LYS A 290 8.10 -30.83 -11.59
N LEU A 291 6.97 -30.20 -11.90
CA LEU A 291 6.95 -28.87 -12.47
C LEU A 291 7.28 -27.82 -11.39
N VAL A 292 8.15 -26.88 -11.72
CA VAL A 292 8.58 -25.77 -10.86
C VAL A 292 8.43 -24.45 -11.60
N VAL A 293 8.37 -23.36 -10.84
CA VAL A 293 8.44 -21.99 -11.38
C VAL A 293 9.86 -21.50 -11.26
N VAL A 294 10.44 -20.99 -12.35
CA VAL A 294 11.79 -20.42 -12.36
C VAL A 294 11.76 -18.98 -12.88
N LEU A 295 12.68 -18.14 -12.40
CA LEU A 295 12.93 -16.84 -13.02
C LEU A 295 13.99 -17.02 -14.11
N ALA A 296 13.58 -16.75 -15.36
CA ALA A 296 14.40 -16.95 -16.55
C ALA A 296 15.75 -16.23 -16.46
N GLY A 297 16.82 -16.94 -16.82
CA GLY A 297 18.18 -16.41 -16.80
C GLY A 297 18.79 -16.28 -15.39
N THR A 298 18.16 -16.84 -14.35
CA THR A 298 18.67 -16.81 -12.98
C THR A 298 18.65 -18.20 -12.34
N LYS A 299 19.20 -18.30 -11.12
CA LYS A 299 19.11 -19.50 -10.27
C LYS A 299 17.87 -19.52 -9.39
N LEU A 300 16.98 -18.53 -9.46
CA LEU A 300 15.84 -18.40 -8.56
C LEU A 300 14.67 -19.28 -9.03
N TRP A 301 14.08 -20.03 -8.10
CA TRP A 301 13.01 -20.98 -8.40
C TRP A 301 12.16 -21.32 -7.17
N GLY A 302 10.98 -21.89 -7.42
CA GLY A 302 10.04 -22.29 -6.38
C GLY A 302 9.17 -23.48 -6.76
N TRP A 303 8.70 -24.18 -5.73
CA TRP A 303 7.73 -25.26 -5.88
C TRP A 303 6.34 -24.73 -6.18
N ARG A 304 5.61 -25.47 -7.01
CA ARG A 304 4.18 -25.29 -7.19
C ARG A 304 3.42 -25.92 -6.02
N PRO A 305 2.32 -25.30 -5.54
CA PRO A 305 1.42 -25.94 -4.59
C PRO A 305 0.88 -27.28 -5.11
N SER A 306 0.62 -28.23 -4.22
CA SER A 306 0.05 -29.54 -4.60
C SER A 306 -1.46 -29.42 -4.79
N HIS A 307 -1.99 -30.05 -5.84
CA HIS A 307 -3.44 -30.14 -6.08
C HIS A 307 -4.15 -31.01 -5.03
N THR A 308 -3.45 -31.98 -4.44
CA THR A 308 -4.01 -32.89 -3.45
C THR A 308 -4.40 -32.20 -2.14
N MET A 309 -3.72 -31.11 -1.74
CA MET A 309 -4.14 -30.29 -0.58
C MET A 309 -5.39 -29.46 -0.88
N ALA A 310 -5.67 -29.12 -2.14
CA ALA A 310 -6.85 -28.36 -2.53
C ALA A 310 -8.13 -29.19 -2.43
N ASN A 311 -8.08 -30.45 -2.86
CA ASN A 311 -9.22 -31.35 -2.81
C ASN A 311 -9.65 -31.67 -1.37
N PHE A 312 -8.67 -31.80 -0.46
CA PHE A 312 -8.94 -32.08 0.96
C PHE A 312 -9.67 -30.92 1.67
N ILE A 313 -9.42 -29.67 1.26
CA ILE A 313 -10.10 -28.48 1.78
C ILE A 313 -11.49 -28.32 1.15
N ALA A 314 -11.64 -28.65 -0.14
CA ALA A 314 -12.95 -28.66 -0.82
C ALA A 314 -13.91 -29.68 -0.18
N GLU A 315 -13.43 -30.88 0.13
CA GLU A 315 -14.18 -31.91 0.86
C GLU A 315 -14.55 -31.47 2.29
N ALA A 316 -13.68 -30.71 2.97
CA ALA A 316 -13.93 -30.19 4.31
C ALA A 316 -14.98 -29.04 4.35
N HIS A 317 -15.22 -28.36 3.23
CA HIS A 317 -16.22 -27.29 3.11
C HIS A 317 -17.58 -27.77 2.56
N GLY A 318 -17.76 -29.07 2.32
CA GLY A 318 -19.08 -29.67 2.10
C GLY A 318 -19.76 -29.33 0.78
N GLU A 319 -18.99 -29.08 -0.29
CA GLU A 319 -19.53 -28.98 -1.65
C GLU A 319 -19.26 -30.30 -2.40
N THR A 320 -20.15 -31.28 -2.18
CA THR A 320 -20.32 -32.47 -3.04
C THR A 320 -21.74 -32.49 -3.55
#